data_AF-A0A6I1GBJ2-F1
#
_entry.id   AF-A0A6I1GBJ2-F1
#
_cell.length_a   1.000
_cell.length_b   1.000
_cell.length_c   1.000
_cell.angle_alpha   90.00
_cell.angle_beta   90.00
_cell.angle_gamma   90.00
#
_symmetry.space_group_name_H-M   'P 1'
#
loop_
_entity.id
_entity.type
_entity.pdbx_description
1 polymer ?
#
loop_
_entity_poly.entity_id
_entity_poly.type
_entity_poly.pdbx_seq_one_letter_code
_entity_poly.pdbx_strand_id
1 'polypeptide(L)'
;MDTIDVTALAQMGEPGCNLAGSTLLFPTGEEYEIMEIGVAGGMSSSRMPTHQLRAVNWGVPGVGAVDITDGVVTVWGSTQWAVELQLKQLALEGIERTIR
;
A
#
# COMPACT_ATOMS: atom_id res chain seq x y z
N MET A 1 3.13 -9.65 -15.83
CA MET A 1 3.80 -8.72 -14.89
C MET A 1 3.07 -7.44 -15.14
N ASP A 2 2.15 -7.14 -14.24
CA ASP A 2 1.01 -6.28 -14.54
C ASP A 2 1.09 -5.02 -13.68
N THR A 3 0.86 -3.86 -14.29
CA THR A 3 0.73 -2.60 -13.57
C THR A 3 -0.73 -2.44 -13.13
N ILE A 4 -0.93 -2.26 -11.83
CA ILE A 4 -2.23 -2.15 -11.19
C ILE A 4 -2.37 -0.73 -10.65
N ASP A 5 -3.42 -0.03 -11.06
CA ASP A 5 -3.81 1.23 -10.41
C ASP A 5 -4.18 0.93 -8.94
N VAL A 6 -3.51 1.59 -8.00
CA VAL A 6 -3.72 1.34 -6.57
C VAL A 6 -5.17 1.62 -6.13
N THR A 7 -5.90 2.48 -6.84
CA THR A 7 -7.32 2.76 -6.55
C THR A 7 -8.23 1.61 -6.96
N ALA A 8 -7.79 0.76 -7.89
CA ALA A 8 -8.51 -0.44 -8.33
C ALA A 8 -8.22 -1.67 -7.45
N LEU A 9 -7.33 -1.56 -6.46
CA LEU A 9 -6.90 -2.69 -5.64
C LEU A 9 -8.08 -3.43 -5.01
N ALA A 10 -9.05 -2.69 -4.46
CA ALA A 10 -10.26 -3.24 -3.84
C ALA A 10 -11.14 -4.08 -4.78
N GLN A 11 -10.97 -3.93 -6.10
CA GLN A 11 -11.69 -4.71 -7.11
C GLN A 11 -11.04 -6.06 -7.38
N MET A 12 -9.80 -6.28 -6.93
CA MET A 12 -9.06 -7.53 -7.14
C MET A 12 -9.65 -8.68 -6.31
N GLY A 13 -10.16 -8.39 -5.11
CA GLY A 13 -10.77 -9.39 -4.23
C GLY A 13 -9.90 -10.64 -4.07
N GLU A 14 -10.52 -11.82 -4.17
CA GLU A 14 -9.80 -13.07 -4.47
C GLU A 14 -9.79 -13.29 -6.00
N PRO A 15 -8.65 -13.60 -6.65
CA PRO A 15 -7.38 -14.13 -6.11
C PRO A 15 -6.33 -13.06 -5.75
N GLY A 16 -6.70 -11.79 -5.55
CA GLY A 16 -5.81 -10.71 -5.12
C GLY A 16 -5.20 -10.86 -3.71
N CYS A 17 -5.13 -12.10 -3.19
CA CYS A 17 -4.41 -12.42 -1.95
C CYS A 17 -2.89 -12.25 -2.12
N ASN A 18 -2.33 -12.71 -3.24
CA ASN A 18 -0.90 -12.56 -3.55
C ASN A 18 -0.71 -11.90 -4.92
N LEU A 19 -0.07 -10.73 -4.93
CA LEU A 19 0.25 -9.98 -6.15
C LEU A 19 1.75 -9.75 -6.32
N ALA A 20 2.60 -10.58 -5.71
CA ALA A 20 4.05 -10.47 -5.83
C ALA A 20 4.51 -10.36 -7.29
N GLY A 21 5.46 -9.45 -7.55
CA GLY A 21 5.96 -9.14 -8.89
C GLY A 21 5.02 -8.30 -9.76
N SER A 22 3.84 -7.91 -9.27
CA SER A 22 3.02 -6.86 -9.91
C SER A 22 3.49 -5.48 -9.43
N THR A 23 3.20 -4.44 -10.21
CA THR A 23 3.58 -3.07 -9.88
C THR A 23 2.35 -2.25 -9.55
N LEU A 24 2.34 -1.54 -8.42
CA LEU A 24 1.33 -0.55 -8.10
C LEU A 24 1.68 0.79 -8.74
N LEU A 25 0.73 1.40 -9.45
CA LEU A 25 0.80 2.79 -9.88
C LEU A 25 -0.03 3.64 -8.93
N PHE A 26 0.62 4.61 -8.29
CA PHE A 26 -0.02 5.55 -7.36
C PHE A 26 -0.56 6.79 -8.09
N PRO A 27 -1.56 7.50 -7.52
CA PRO A 27 -2.11 8.72 -8.13
C PRO A 27 -1.09 9.83 -8.37
N THR A 28 0.00 9.80 -7.60
CA THR A 28 1.15 10.72 -7.67
C THR A 28 2.11 10.40 -8.83
N GLY A 29 1.93 9.24 -9.49
CA GLY A 29 2.67 8.79 -10.68
C GLY A 29 3.82 7.83 -10.37
N GLU A 30 4.14 7.64 -9.08
CA GLU A 30 5.12 6.69 -8.62
C GLU A 30 4.66 5.23 -8.81
N GLU A 31 5.62 4.38 -9.14
CA GLU A 31 5.45 2.94 -9.25
C GLU A 31 6.13 2.22 -8.09
N TYR A 32 5.50 1.16 -7.58
CA TYR A 32 6.04 0.33 -6.50
C TYR A 32 5.83 -1.16 -6.81
N GLU A 33 6.91 -1.93 -6.92
CA GLU A 33 6.83 -3.38 -7.10
C GLU A 33 6.39 -4.07 -5.80
N ILE A 34 5.34 -4.89 -5.89
CA ILE A 34 4.84 -5.67 -4.76
C ILE A 34 5.81 -6.80 -4.48
N MET A 35 6.39 -6.78 -3.28
CA MET A 35 7.33 -7.79 -2.81
C MET A 35 6.64 -9.11 -2.45
N GLU A 36 7.46 -10.12 -2.15
CA GLU A 36 7.02 -11.41 -1.62
C GLU A 36 6.18 -11.27 -0.32
N ILE A 37 5.42 -12.31 -0.01
CA ILE A 37 4.55 -12.35 1.17
C ILE A 37 5.36 -12.06 2.45
N GLY A 38 4.83 -11.18 3.30
CA GLY A 38 5.43 -10.79 4.58
C GLY A 38 6.58 -9.80 4.46
N VAL A 39 6.98 -9.43 3.24
CA VAL A 39 7.97 -8.37 3.01
C VAL A 39 7.24 -7.04 2.93
N ALA A 40 7.49 -6.20 3.94
CA ALA A 40 7.08 -4.80 3.90
C ALA A 40 8.20 -3.96 3.30
N GLY A 41 7.84 -2.99 2.48
CA GLY A 41 8.78 -2.00 1.99
C GLY A 41 8.10 -0.67 1.73
N GLY A 42 8.92 0.30 1.36
CA GLY A 42 8.43 1.63 1.02
C GLY A 42 9.43 2.41 0.20
N MET A 43 8.93 3.46 -0.41
CA MET A 43 9.69 4.43 -1.19
C MET A 43 9.48 5.81 -0.59
N SER A 44 10.55 6.58 -0.51
CA SER A 44 10.48 8.00 -0.14
C SER A 44 11.10 8.84 -1.25
N SER A 45 10.53 10.01 -1.49
CA SER A 45 11.05 10.94 -2.49
C SER A 45 12.01 11.93 -1.83
N SER A 46 13.24 12.02 -2.34
CA SER A 46 14.16 13.09 -1.92
C SER A 46 13.70 14.49 -2.35
N ARG A 47 12.83 14.56 -3.36
CA ARG A 47 12.25 15.82 -3.87
C ARG A 47 11.02 16.26 -3.09
N MET A 48 10.30 15.31 -2.50
CA MET A 48 9.13 15.53 -1.65
C MET A 48 9.34 14.77 -0.33
N PRO A 49 10.08 15.35 0.63
CA PRO A 49 10.48 14.64 1.86
C PRO A 49 9.30 14.19 2.73
N THR A 50 8.13 14.81 2.55
CA THR A 50 6.88 14.49 3.23
C THR A 50 6.05 13.43 2.49
N HIS A 51 6.52 12.94 1.34
CA HIS A 51 5.87 11.90 0.54
C HIS A 51 6.55 10.54 0.79
N GLN A 52 5.76 9.57 1.25
CA GLN A 52 6.17 8.18 1.45
C GLN A 52 5.10 7.23 0.94
N LEU A 53 5.53 6.26 0.14
CA LEU A 53 4.70 5.16 -0.32
C LEU A 53 5.13 3.89 0.40
N ARG A 54 4.16 3.04 0.75
CA ARG A 54 4.42 1.73 1.36
C ARG A 54 3.48 0.70 0.77
N ALA A 55 3.93 -0.54 0.66
CA ALA A 55 3.03 -1.65 0.39
C ALA A 55 3.52 -2.92 1.09
N VAL A 56 2.57 -3.78 1.43
CA VAL A 56 2.83 -5.09 2.04
C VAL A 56 1.94 -6.13 1.40
N ASN A 57 2.55 -7.23 0.99
CA ASN A 57 1.85 -8.43 0.59
C ASN A 57 1.59 -9.29 1.82
N TRP A 58 0.36 -9.28 2.33
CA TRP A 58 -0.02 -10.08 3.51
C TRP A 58 -0.34 -11.54 3.16
N GLY A 59 -0.22 -11.94 1.89
CA GLY A 59 -0.65 -13.25 1.42
C GLY A 59 -2.15 -13.40 1.61
N VAL A 60 -2.60 -14.37 2.41
CA VAL A 60 -3.99 -14.31 2.91
C VAL A 60 -3.98 -13.37 4.12
N PRO A 61 -4.56 -12.14 4.02
CA PRO A 61 -5.76 -11.86 3.25
C PRO A 61 -5.65 -10.91 2.03
N GLY A 62 -4.47 -10.39 1.68
CA GLY A 62 -4.33 -9.51 0.51
C GLY A 62 -3.08 -8.63 0.51
N VAL A 63 -3.04 -7.70 -0.43
CA VAL A 63 -2.03 -6.65 -0.49
C VAL A 63 -2.61 -5.36 0.08
N GLY A 64 -1.87 -4.72 0.97
CA GLY A 64 -2.13 -3.38 1.46
C GLY A 64 -1.16 -2.39 0.84
N ALA A 65 -1.64 -1.17 0.56
CA ALA A 65 -0.83 -0.07 0.05
C ALA A 65 -1.17 1.23 0.78
N VAL A 66 -0.18 2.09 0.94
CA VAL A 66 -0.29 3.37 1.66
C VAL A 66 0.42 4.46 0.88
N ASP A 67 -0.22 5.61 0.80
CA ASP A 67 0.37 6.89 0.45
C ASP A 67 0.28 7.81 1.68
N ILE A 68 1.43 8.32 2.10
CA ILE A 68 1.56 9.32 3.14
C ILE A 68 2.12 10.58 2.47
N THR A 69 1.28 11.60 2.30
CA THR A 69 1.68 12.89 1.73
C THR A 69 1.29 13.99 2.70
N ASP A 70 2.27 14.78 3.17
CA ASP A 70 2.05 15.90 4.09
C ASP A 70 1.26 15.54 5.36
N GLY A 71 1.46 14.31 5.87
CA GLY A 71 0.79 13.78 7.06
C GLY A 71 -0.65 13.29 6.82
N VAL A 72 -1.14 13.35 5.58
CA VAL A 72 -2.38 12.71 5.16
C VAL A 72 -2.07 11.26 4.78
N VAL A 73 -2.80 10.31 5.37
CA VAL A 73 -2.61 8.87 5.15
C VAL A 73 -3.78 8.33 4.34
N THR A 74 -3.50 7.85 3.14
CA THR A 74 -4.46 7.14 2.29
C THR A 74 -4.08 5.67 2.22
N VAL A 75 -5.05 4.78 2.42
CA VAL A 75 -4.81 3.33 2.48
C VAL A 75 -5.73 2.63 1.49
N TRP A 76 -5.16 1.70 0.73
CA TRP A 76 -5.88 0.79 -0.16
C TRP A 76 -5.55 -0.65 0.22
N GLY A 77 -6.43 -1.58 -0.16
CA GLY A 77 -6.23 -3.00 0.05
C GLY A 77 -6.96 -3.82 -0.99
N SER A 78 -6.39 -4.96 -1.39
CA SER A 78 -7.07 -5.88 -2.32
C SER A 78 -8.30 -6.55 -1.69
N THR A 79 -8.31 -6.60 -0.36
CA THR A 79 -9.46 -6.98 0.46
C THR A 79 -9.59 -6.02 1.64
N GLN A 80 -10.77 -6.00 2.29
CA GLN A 80 -10.98 -5.21 3.51
C GLN A 80 -10.01 -5.63 4.63
N TRP A 81 -9.72 -6.92 4.78
CA TRP A 81 -8.78 -7.39 5.80
C TRP A 81 -7.34 -6.95 5.53
N ALA A 82 -6.93 -6.84 4.27
CA ALA A 82 -5.62 -6.27 3.93
C ALA A 82 -5.52 -4.79 4.33
N VAL A 83 -6.61 -4.01 4.15
CA VAL A 83 -6.69 -2.63 4.67
C VAL A 83 -6.54 -2.60 6.19
N GLU A 84 -7.25 -3.48 6.90
CA GLU A 84 -7.19 -3.54 8.37
C GLU A 84 -5.79 -3.90 8.89
N LEU A 85 -5.11 -4.86 8.25
CA LEU A 85 -3.73 -5.21 8.61
C LEU A 85 -2.76 -4.06 8.32
N GLN A 86 -2.92 -3.39 7.18
CA GLN A 86 -2.11 -2.23 6.83
C GLN A 86 -2.27 -1.10 7.84
N LEU A 87 -3.49 -0.82 8.27
CA LEU A 87 -3.78 0.18 9.31
C LEU A 87 -3.17 -0.22 10.67
N LYS A 88 -3.26 -1.49 11.05
CA LYS A 88 -2.64 -1.99 12.30
C LYS A 88 -1.13 -1.85 12.27
N GLN A 89 -0.48 -2.13 11.14
CA GLN A 89 0.95 -1.91 10.97
C GLN A 89 1.31 -0.43 11.16
N LEU A 90 0.61 0.49 10.49
CA LEU A 90 0.86 1.92 10.62
C LEU A 90 0.72 2.42 12.06
N ALA A 91 -0.29 1.91 12.80
CA ALA A 91 -0.47 2.22 14.20
C ALA A 91 0.70 1.73 15.07
N LEU A 92 1.23 0.53 14.81
CA LEU A 92 2.42 0.01 15.49
C LEU A 92 3.69 0.82 15.19
N GLU A 93 3.75 1.45 14.02
CA GLU A 93 4.84 2.34 13.60
C GLU A 93 4.68 3.78 14.13
N GLY A 94 3.60 4.08 14.86
CA GLY A 94 3.31 5.42 15.38
C GLY A 94 2.83 6.43 14.33
N ILE A 95 2.36 5.94 13.17
CA ILE A 95 1.79 6.76 12.10
C ILE A 95 0.28 6.84 12.31
N GLU A 96 -0.18 7.88 13.00
CA GLU A 96 -1.60 8.14 13.24
C GLU A 96 -2.22 9.07 12.17
N ARG A 97 -3.52 8.94 11.94
CA ARG A 97 -4.26 9.76 10.96
C ARG A 97 -4.29 11.23 11.38
N THR A 98 -3.87 12.14 10.51
CA THR A 98 -4.36 13.52 10.59
C THR A 98 -5.74 13.58 9.92
N ILE A 99 -6.82 13.64 10.70
CA ILE A 99 -8.15 13.93 10.18
C ILE A 99 -8.20 15.44 9.92
N ARG A 100 -8.34 15.85 8.65
CA ARG A 100 -8.83 17.19 8.29
C ARG A 100 -10.18 17.06 7.62
#